data_AF-A0A9Q0B454-F1
#
_entry.id   AF-A0A9Q0B454-F1
#
_cell.length_a   1.000
_cell.length_b   1.000
_cell.length_c   1.000
_cell.angle_alpha   90.00
_cell.angle_beta   90.00
_cell.angle_gamma   90.00
#
_symmetry.space_group_name_H-M   'P 1'
#
loop_
_entity.id
_entity.type
_entity.pdbx_description
1 polymer ?
#
loop_
_entity_poly.entity_id
_entity_poly.type
_entity_poly.pdbx_seq_one_letter_code
_entity_poly.pdbx_strand_id
1 'polypeptide(L)'
;MFAGLPYALSKNTQAYQATAISFIRTLDPNNHGLDFAKWPRYSEEGLETYNFKESGPDVTRDDWRVEAIQYITDHPDSFLL
;
A
#
# COMPACT_ATOMS: atom_id res chain seq x y z
N MET A 1 16.09 9.18 -15.09
CA MET A 1 16.99 8.22 -14.42
C MET A 1 16.91 8.47 -12.93
N PHE A 2 16.25 7.60 -12.16
CA PHE A 2 16.31 7.62 -10.69
C PHE A 2 17.24 6.47 -10.29
N ALA A 3 18.33 6.74 -9.57
CA ALA A 3 19.30 5.74 -9.09
C ALA A 3 19.94 4.79 -10.13
N GLY A 4 20.05 5.18 -11.41
CA GLY A 4 20.77 4.37 -12.41
C GLY A 4 20.12 3.04 -12.81
N LEU A 5 18.84 2.83 -12.46
CA LEU A 5 18.12 1.61 -12.83
C LEU A 5 17.59 1.70 -14.28
N PRO A 6 17.60 0.58 -15.05
CA PRO A 6 17.19 0.55 -16.44
C PRO A 6 15.72 0.99 -16.64
N TYR A 7 15.40 1.47 -17.85
CA TYR A 7 14.06 1.96 -18.24
C TYR A 7 12.90 0.95 -18.05
N ALA A 8 13.20 -0.32 -17.81
CA ALA A 8 12.22 -1.37 -17.55
C ALA A 8 12.02 -1.64 -16.06
N LEU A 9 12.04 -0.60 -15.20
CA LEU A 9 11.49 -0.77 -13.86
C LEU A 9 9.97 -0.87 -13.96
N SER A 10 9.41 -1.91 -13.34
CA SER A 10 7.98 -2.01 -13.10
C SER A 10 7.46 -0.70 -12.49
N LYS A 11 6.29 -0.26 -12.96
CA LYS A 11 5.65 0.95 -12.43
C LYS A 11 5.27 0.74 -10.96
N ASN A 12 4.99 -0.49 -10.56
CA ASN A 12 4.83 -0.83 -9.14
C ASN A 12 6.12 -0.60 -8.37
N THR A 13 7.27 -1.06 -8.86
CA THR A 13 8.54 -0.83 -8.15
C THR A 13 8.79 0.67 -7.95
N GLN A 14 8.49 1.49 -8.96
CA GLN A 14 8.57 2.95 -8.82
C GLN A 14 7.60 3.48 -7.75
N ALA A 15 6.34 3.05 -7.77
CA ALA A 15 5.32 3.49 -6.82
C ALA A 15 5.67 3.10 -5.37
N TYR A 16 6.12 1.86 -5.14
CA TYR A 16 6.57 1.39 -3.83
C TYR A 16 7.76 2.18 -3.32
N GLN A 17 8.80 2.36 -4.14
CA GLN A 17 10.00 3.08 -3.71
C GLN A 17 9.71 4.55 -3.45
N ALA A 18 8.94 5.21 -4.31
CA ALA A 18 8.60 6.63 -4.16
C ALA A 18 7.83 6.90 -2.87
N THR A 19 6.77 6.12 -2.60
CA THR A 19 5.96 6.24 -1.38
C THR A 19 6.77 5.92 -0.12
N ALA A 20 7.59 4.86 -0.14
CA ALA A 20 8.45 4.50 0.99
C ALA A 20 9.51 5.57 1.29
N ILE A 21 10.21 6.09 0.27
CA ILE A 21 11.21 7.16 0.43
C ILE A 21 10.55 8.43 0.98
N SER A 22 9.35 8.78 0.50
CA SER A 22 8.59 9.91 1.02
C SER A 22 8.27 9.76 2.51
N PHE A 23 7.80 8.57 2.91
CA PHE A 23 7.47 8.29 4.30
C PHE A 23 8.71 8.34 5.20
N ILE A 24 9.82 7.73 4.79
CA ILE A 24 11.09 7.77 5.54
C ILE A 24 11.55 9.22 5.77
N ARG A 25 11.36 10.10 4.78
CA ARG A 25 11.81 11.49 4.85
C ARG A 25 10.85 12.40 5.62
N THR A 26 9.54 12.19 5.50
CA THR A 26 8.53 13.19 5.89
C THR A 26 7.44 12.65 6.82
N LEU A 27 7.47 11.36 7.17
CA LEU A 27 6.39 10.65 7.87
C LEU A 27 5.04 10.67 7.14
N ASP A 28 5.05 10.99 5.84
CA ASP A 28 3.90 11.03 4.96
C ASP A 28 4.29 10.40 3.60
N PRO A 29 3.61 9.33 3.16
CA PRO A 29 3.93 8.68 1.90
C PRO A 29 3.60 9.53 0.68
N ASN A 30 2.88 10.65 0.80
CA ASN A 30 2.35 11.43 -0.33
C ASN A 30 3.29 12.54 -0.86
N ASN A 31 4.42 12.81 -0.21
CA ASN A 31 5.37 13.87 -0.55
C ASN A 31 6.46 13.42 -1.57
N HIS A 32 6.15 12.48 -2.45
CA HIS A 32 7.08 11.96 -3.46
C HIS A 32 7.14 12.77 -4.76
N GLY A 33 6.21 13.71 -4.99
CA GLY A 33 6.20 14.58 -6.17
C GLY A 33 5.85 13.89 -7.49
N LEU A 34 5.08 12.80 -7.43
CA LEU A 34 4.58 12.05 -8.60
C LEU A 34 3.05 12.15 -8.63
N ASP A 35 2.47 12.02 -9.81
CA ASP A 35 1.02 12.04 -10.01
C ASP A 35 0.41 10.65 -9.72
N PHE A 36 0.35 10.29 -8.45
CA PHE A 36 -0.29 9.08 -7.96
C PHE A 36 -1.52 9.43 -7.13
N ALA A 37 -2.45 8.47 -7.00
CA ALA A 37 -3.53 8.59 -6.02
C ALA A 37 -2.92 8.84 -4.63
N LYS A 38 -3.55 9.70 -3.81
CA LYS A 38 -3.09 9.90 -2.44
C LYS A 38 -3.33 8.65 -1.62
N TRP A 39 -2.33 8.21 -0.87
CA TRP A 39 -2.45 7.14 0.11
C TRP A 39 -3.13 7.71 1.37
N PRO A 40 -4.38 7.30 1.66
CA PRO A 40 -5.11 7.77 2.83
C PRO A 40 -4.54 7.15 4.11
N ARG A 41 -4.72 7.84 5.23
CA ARG A 41 -4.52 7.21 6.53
C ARG A 41 -5.67 6.21 6.75
N TYR A 42 -5.32 4.96 7.03
CA TYR A 42 -6.31 3.94 7.35
C TYR A 42 -7.16 4.34 8.55
N SER A 43 -8.46 4.03 8.50
CA SER A 43 -9.42 4.19 9.59
C SER A 43 -10.40 3.02 9.59
N GLU A 44 -10.90 2.64 10.78
CA GLU A 44 -11.88 1.54 10.91
C GLU A 44 -13.26 1.91 10.32
N GLU A 45 -13.56 3.20 10.20
CA GLU A 45 -14.82 3.68 9.60
C GLU A 45 -14.78 3.66 8.07
N GLY A 46 -13.67 4.11 7.48
CA GLY A 46 -13.52 4.23 6.03
C GLY A 46 -13.02 2.95 5.36
N LEU A 47 -12.18 2.18 6.07
CA LEU A 47 -11.47 0.99 5.57
C LEU A 47 -10.64 1.26 4.30
N GLU A 48 -10.30 2.51 4.01
CA GLU A 48 -9.56 2.84 2.80
C GLU A 48 -8.12 2.34 2.90
N THR A 49 -7.69 1.65 1.86
CA THR A 49 -6.36 1.09 1.72
C THR A 49 -5.81 1.37 0.33
N TYR A 50 -4.49 1.25 0.20
CA TYR A 50 -3.76 1.66 -1.00
C TYR A 50 -3.26 0.44 -1.75
N ASN A 51 -3.71 0.29 -2.99
CA ASN A 51 -3.43 -0.88 -3.81
C ASN A 51 -2.42 -0.51 -4.91
N PHE A 52 -1.27 -1.17 -4.89
CA PHE A 52 -0.22 -0.97 -5.89
C PHE A 52 -0.49 -1.82 -7.13
N LYS A 53 -0.62 -1.17 -8.29
CA LYS A 53 -0.83 -1.81 -9.59
C LYS A 53 0.11 -1.24 -10.66
N GLU A 54 0.48 -2.07 -11.65
CA GLU A 54 1.29 -1.62 -12.79
C GLU A 54 0.61 -0.50 -13.60
N SER A 55 -0.72 -0.44 -13.58
CA SER A 55 -1.51 0.65 -14.16
C SER A 55 -1.34 1.98 -13.44
N GLY A 56 -0.75 1.97 -12.24
CA GLY A 56 -0.75 3.07 -11.28
C GLY A 56 -1.53 2.68 -10.02
N PRO A 57 -1.12 3.16 -8.84
CA PRO A 57 -1.78 2.82 -7.59
C PRO A 57 -3.15 3.47 -7.47
N ASP A 58 -4.06 2.81 -6.77
CA ASP A 58 -5.40 3.30 -6.48
C ASP A 58 -5.81 3.08 -5.02
N VAL A 59 -6.86 3.79 -4.59
CA VAL A 59 -7.48 3.60 -3.28
C VAL A 59 -8.64 2.63 -3.44
N THR A 60 -8.67 1.61 -2.57
CA THR A 60 -9.74 0.63 -2.47
C THR A 60 -10.17 0.48 -1.02
N ARG A 61 -11.20 -0.32 -0.75
CA ARG A 61 -11.64 -0.66 0.60
C ARG A 61 -11.10 -2.02 1.03
N ASP A 62 -10.62 -2.13 2.26
CA ASP A 62 -10.20 -3.38 2.92
C ASP A 62 -11.42 -4.14 3.48
N ASP A 63 -12.36 -4.49 2.60
CA ASP A 63 -13.61 -5.18 2.95
C ASP A 63 -13.72 -6.57 2.33
N TRP A 64 -12.58 -7.16 1.97
CA TRP A 64 -12.52 -8.52 1.41
C TRP A 64 -12.40 -9.58 2.51
N ARG A 65 -13.09 -10.71 2.31
CA ARG A 65 -12.97 -11.92 3.15
C ARG A 65 -13.19 -11.67 4.66
N VAL A 66 -14.02 -10.68 5.01
CA VAL A 66 -14.23 -10.22 6.40
C VAL A 66 -14.50 -11.38 7.35
N GLU A 67 -15.45 -12.27 7.03
CA GLU A 67 -15.79 -13.41 7.90
C GLU A 67 -14.62 -14.38 8.13
N ALA A 68 -13.84 -14.67 7.08
CA ALA A 68 -12.70 -15.57 7.17
C ALA A 68 -11.54 -14.96 7.96
N ILE A 69 -11.28 -13.66 7.76
CA ILE A 69 -10.26 -12.93 8.53
C ILE A 69 -10.70 -12.84 9.99
N GLN A 70 -11.97 -12.55 10.25
CA GLN A 70 -12.52 -12.49 11.60
C GLN A 70 -12.37 -13.83 12.32
N TYR A 71 -12.68 -14.95 11.67
CA TYR A 71 -12.49 -16.28 12.25
C TYR A 71 -11.03 -16.53 12.67
N ILE A 72 -10.06 -16.16 11.83
CA ILE A 72 -8.63 -16.31 12.14
C ILE A 72 -8.24 -15.41 13.31
N THR A 73 -8.69 -14.15 13.33
CA THR A 73 -8.43 -13.19 14.40
C THR A 73 -9.03 -13.62 15.74
N ASP A 74 -10.19 -14.27 15.73
CA ASP A 74 -10.86 -14.78 16.94
C ASP A 74 -10.22 -16.08 17.47
N HIS A 75 -9.50 -16.81 16.63
CA HIS A 75 -8.88 -18.11 16.96
C HIS A 75 -7.38 -18.16 16.63
N PRO A 76 -6.56 -17.18 17.04
CA PRO A 76 -5.17 -17.07 16.60
C PRO A 76 -4.34 -18.29 17.01
N ASP A 77 -4.61 -18.85 18.19
CA ASP A 77 -3.91 -20.02 18.73
C ASP A 77 -4.17 -21.31 17.92
N SER A 78 -5.28 -21.36 17.16
CA SER A 78 -5.62 -22.53 16.32
C SER A 78 -4.72 -22.67 15.09
N PHE A 79 -3.91 -21.65 14.79
CA PHE A 79 -3.05 -21.60 13.60
C PHE A 79 -1.56 -21.51 13.93
N LEU A 80 -1.17 -21.70 15.20
CA LEU A 80 0.23 -21.79 15.59
C LEU A 80 0.82 -23.14 15.11
N LEU A 81 2.02 -23.09 14.50
CA LEU A 81 2.77 -24.25 14.00
C LEU A 81 3.82 -24.74 15.00
#